data_AF-A0A6A6JGW8-F1
#
_entry.id   AF-A0A6A6JGW8-F1
#
_cell.length_a   1.000
_cell.length_b   1.000
_cell.length_c   1.000
_cell.angle_alpha   90.00
_cell.angle_beta   90.00
_cell.angle_gamma   90.00
#
_symmetry.space_group_name_H-M   'P 1'
#
loop_
_entity.id
_entity.type
_entity.pdbx_description
1 polymer ?
#
loop_
_entity_poly.entity_id
_entity_poly.type
_entity_poly.pdbx_seq_one_letter_code
_entity_poly.pdbx_strand_id
1 'polypeptide(L)'
;MPNNYGANIRNKKVLEIEPIVAANAQKAQEIQDLGGAYIVMACGLWYEWSLAAGEEWFGFDIKNRKVTFTDDGLTKIWTSTWEQCGRGLAALLSLPVHKDKAGSNGLALEQFKNDQIILESFRVNQRDMLDSLHRVLGTTDADWDIRSEPRQKRLEDGQRDMMNGDVAAFAKQLYAKLMRPEAQELEVEGIEKKLGLPKESLDEATKRAVDMAEGDWTPFG
;
A
#
# COMPACT_ATOMS: atom_id res chain seq x y z
N MET A 1 8.95 13.01 10.86
CA MET A 1 8.14 11.97 10.20
C MET A 1 9.00 11.34 9.12
N PRO A 2 9.80 10.30 9.45
CA PRO A 2 10.62 9.62 8.45
C PRO A 2 9.73 9.15 7.30
N ASN A 3 10.21 9.35 6.08
CA ASN A 3 9.54 8.82 4.89
C ASN A 3 9.65 7.29 4.91
N ASN A 4 8.56 6.65 5.33
CA ASN A 4 8.46 5.21 5.51
C ASN A 4 7.05 4.77 5.09
N TYR A 5 6.73 5.03 3.82
CA TYR A 5 5.52 4.51 3.19
C TYR A 5 5.65 2.99 3.04
N GLY A 6 4.60 2.27 3.40
CA GLY A 6 4.58 0.81 3.31
C GLY A 6 3.79 0.16 4.44
N ALA A 7 4.22 -1.05 4.79
CA ALA A 7 3.52 -1.90 5.74
C ALA A 7 3.70 -1.47 7.21
N ASN A 8 2.90 -2.09 8.09
CA ASN A 8 2.88 -1.85 9.52
C ASN A 8 4.24 -2.23 10.17
N ILE A 9 4.97 -1.24 10.70
CA ILE A 9 6.29 -1.44 11.33
C ILE A 9 6.23 -2.07 12.73
N ARG A 10 5.03 -2.28 13.28
CA ARG A 10 4.79 -2.95 14.56
C ARG A 10 4.35 -4.41 14.38
N ASN A 11 3.97 -4.82 13.16
CA ASN A 11 3.59 -6.19 12.88
C ASN A 11 4.84 -7.09 12.78
N LYS A 12 5.07 -7.91 13.81
CA LYS A 12 6.23 -8.82 13.88
C LYS A 12 6.33 -9.77 12.69
N LYS A 13 5.19 -10.23 12.14
CA LYS A 13 5.16 -11.11 10.97
C LYS A 13 5.59 -10.42 9.69
N VAL A 14 5.38 -9.11 9.59
CA VAL A 14 5.92 -8.29 8.49
C VAL A 14 7.43 -8.07 8.68
N LEU A 15 7.87 -7.76 9.90
CA LEU A 15 9.30 -7.55 10.19
C LEU A 15 10.15 -8.81 9.95
N GLU A 16 9.59 -9.99 10.19
CA GLU A 16 10.25 -11.28 9.94
C GLU A 16 10.52 -11.54 8.44
N ILE A 17 9.69 -10.99 7.54
CA ILE A 17 9.71 -11.36 6.11
C ILE A 17 10.17 -10.25 5.19
N GLU A 18 10.06 -9.00 5.62
CA GLU A 18 10.39 -7.85 4.79
C GLU A 18 11.48 -6.99 5.43
N PRO A 19 12.75 -7.21 5.06
CA PRO A 19 13.90 -6.54 5.65
C PRO A 19 13.85 -5.01 5.57
N ILE A 20 13.21 -4.42 4.55
CA ILE A 20 13.11 -2.96 4.43
C ILE A 20 12.19 -2.40 5.51
N VAL A 21 11.06 -3.08 5.79
CA VAL A 21 10.15 -2.67 6.87
C VAL A 21 10.84 -2.86 8.23
N ALA A 22 11.59 -3.95 8.41
CA ALA A 22 12.40 -4.17 9.61
C ALA A 22 13.46 -3.08 9.83
N ALA A 23 14.21 -2.72 8.79
CA ALA A 23 15.19 -1.63 8.85
C ALA A 23 14.52 -0.28 9.16
N ASN A 24 13.32 -0.04 8.65
CA ASN A 24 12.59 1.18 8.95
C ASN A 24 12.08 1.23 10.41
N ALA A 25 11.68 0.10 10.99
CA ALA A 25 11.38 0.01 12.43
C ALA A 25 12.62 0.31 13.29
N GLN A 26 13.79 -0.22 12.91
CA GLN A 26 15.06 0.06 13.58
C GLN A 26 15.43 1.55 13.53
N LYS A 27 15.29 2.19 12.36
CA LYS A 27 15.52 3.64 12.22
C LYS A 27 14.58 4.47 13.09
N ALA A 28 13.32 4.06 13.22
CA ALA A 28 12.37 4.74 14.12
C ALA A 28 12.84 4.66 15.58
N GLN A 29 13.34 3.50 16.01
CA GLN A 29 13.94 3.32 17.33
C GLN A 29 15.20 4.18 17.50
N GLU A 30 16.10 4.19 16.52
CA GLU A 30 17.31 5.02 16.55
C GLU A 30 17.00 6.51 16.70
N ILE A 31 16.00 7.02 15.98
CA ILE A 31 15.52 8.41 16.14
C ILE A 31 15.14 8.67 17.59
N GLN A 32 14.43 7.75 18.23
CA GLN A 32 14.00 7.89 19.62
C GLN A 32 15.19 7.81 20.59
N ASP A 33 16.13 6.89 20.39
CA ASP A 33 17.31 6.72 21.24
C ASP A 33 18.23 7.95 21.20
N LEU A 34 18.28 8.64 20.05
CA LEU A 34 18.99 9.92 19.87
C LEU A 34 18.23 11.13 20.46
N GLY A 35 17.11 10.92 21.16
CA GLY A 35 16.29 11.98 21.76
C GLY A 35 15.33 12.67 20.79
N GLY A 36 15.24 12.17 19.56
CA GLY A 36 14.28 12.62 18.56
C GLY A 36 12.88 12.06 18.79
N ALA A 37 11.95 12.48 17.92
CA ALA A 37 10.61 11.92 17.86
C ALA A 37 10.25 11.53 16.44
N TYR A 38 9.52 10.43 16.30
CA TYR A 38 9.04 9.99 15.00
C TYR A 38 7.51 9.88 14.96
N ILE A 39 7.00 9.94 13.75
CA ILE A 39 5.67 9.45 13.38
C ILE A 39 5.90 8.69 12.08
N VAL A 40 5.45 7.45 11.98
CA VAL A 40 5.49 6.67 10.73
C VAL A 40 4.09 6.61 10.14
N MET A 41 3.96 6.80 8.83
CA MET A 41 2.69 6.57 8.14
C MET A 41 2.75 5.26 7.37
N ALA A 42 2.16 4.22 7.94
CA ALA A 42 1.96 2.97 7.26
C ALA A 42 0.73 3.11 6.35
N CYS A 43 0.93 3.05 5.04
CA CYS A 43 -0.11 3.26 4.02
C CYS A 43 -0.32 2.05 3.10
N GLY A 44 0.39 0.95 3.37
CA GLY A 44 0.28 -0.29 2.62
C GLY A 44 0.96 -0.17 1.26
N LEU A 45 0.54 -1.01 0.33
CA LEU A 45 0.92 -0.90 -1.08
C LEU A 45 0.10 0.24 -1.69
N TRP A 46 0.69 1.13 -2.50
CA TRP A 46 -0.05 2.25 -3.09
C TRP A 46 -0.97 1.79 -4.20
N TYR A 47 -2.25 2.11 -4.10
CA TYR A 47 -3.27 1.54 -4.97
C TYR A 47 -3.02 1.82 -6.47
N GLU A 48 -2.96 3.09 -6.87
CA GLU A 48 -2.85 3.44 -8.29
C GLU A 48 -1.52 3.00 -8.91
N TRP A 49 -0.41 3.22 -8.20
CA TRP A 49 0.91 2.74 -8.62
C TRP A 49 0.88 1.23 -8.88
N SER A 50 0.40 0.47 -7.90
CA SER A 50 0.47 -0.99 -7.92
C SER A 50 -0.42 -1.61 -9.00
N LEU A 51 -1.55 -0.96 -9.28
CA LEU A 51 -2.50 -1.43 -10.29
C LEU A 51 -2.04 -1.05 -11.70
N ALA A 52 -1.35 0.07 -11.87
CA ALA A 52 -0.86 0.55 -13.16
C ALA A 52 0.54 0.02 -13.54
N ALA A 53 1.38 -0.35 -12.57
CA ALA A 53 2.81 -0.63 -12.78
C ALA A 53 3.13 -1.93 -13.52
N GLY A 54 2.19 -2.88 -13.60
CA GLY A 54 2.39 -4.14 -14.32
C GLY A 54 2.23 -5.40 -13.47
N GLU A 55 2.59 -6.53 -14.07
CA GLU A 55 2.35 -7.87 -13.52
C GLU A 55 3.09 -8.10 -12.19
N GLU A 56 4.27 -7.52 -12.00
CA GLU A 56 5.11 -7.75 -10.82
C GLU A 56 4.48 -7.16 -9.54
N TRP A 57 3.57 -6.19 -9.66
CA TRP A 57 2.89 -5.54 -8.55
C TRP A 57 1.61 -6.30 -8.17
N PHE A 58 0.44 -5.75 -8.48
CA PHE A 58 -0.84 -6.42 -8.22
C PHE A 58 -1.18 -7.50 -9.24
N GLY A 59 -0.28 -7.86 -10.15
CA GLY A 59 -0.54 -8.91 -11.15
C GLY A 59 -1.26 -8.42 -12.41
N PHE A 60 -1.47 -7.12 -12.58
CA PHE A 60 -2.29 -6.59 -13.67
C PHE A 60 -1.44 -6.04 -14.82
N ASP A 61 -1.82 -6.41 -16.04
CA ASP A 61 -1.42 -5.75 -17.27
C ASP A 61 -2.69 -5.21 -17.92
N ILE A 62 -3.01 -3.95 -17.61
CA ILE A 62 -4.26 -3.31 -18.05
C ILE A 62 -4.29 -3.16 -19.58
N LYS A 63 -3.17 -2.79 -20.21
CA LYS A 63 -3.08 -2.58 -21.67
C LYS A 63 -3.43 -3.85 -22.43
N ASN A 64 -2.91 -4.99 -21.95
CA ASN A 64 -3.14 -6.28 -22.60
C ASN A 64 -4.30 -7.08 -21.99
N ARG A 65 -5.03 -6.49 -21.03
CA ARG A 65 -6.14 -7.13 -20.29
C ARG A 65 -5.74 -8.50 -19.73
N LYS A 66 -4.63 -8.54 -19.00
CA LYS A 66 -4.18 -9.75 -18.32
C LYS A 66 -4.14 -9.53 -16.82
N VAL A 67 -4.40 -10.61 -16.09
CA VAL A 67 -4.18 -10.64 -14.65
C VAL A 67 -3.66 -12.00 -14.21
N THR A 68 -2.59 -11.97 -13.42
CA THR A 68 -2.06 -13.12 -12.70
C THR A 68 -2.42 -12.98 -11.22
N PHE A 69 -3.45 -13.70 -10.79
CA PHE A 69 -3.79 -13.81 -9.37
C PHE A 69 -2.70 -14.54 -8.59
N THR A 70 -2.36 -14.01 -7.42
CA THR A 70 -1.55 -14.73 -6.43
C THR A 70 -2.46 -15.69 -5.68
N ASP A 71 -2.15 -16.97 -5.76
CA ASP A 71 -3.01 -18.06 -5.31
C ASP A 71 -4.42 -17.95 -5.95
N ASP A 72 -5.46 -17.76 -5.15
CA ASP A 72 -6.86 -17.61 -5.59
C ASP A 72 -7.26 -16.14 -5.87
N GLY A 73 -6.36 -15.18 -5.61
CA GLY A 73 -6.64 -13.75 -5.78
C GLY A 73 -7.61 -13.16 -4.74
N LEU A 74 -7.96 -13.92 -3.69
CA LEU A 74 -8.99 -13.54 -2.71
C LEU A 74 -8.42 -12.95 -1.41
N THR A 75 -7.10 -12.99 -1.21
CA THR A 75 -6.45 -12.40 -0.03
C THR A 75 -6.69 -10.89 0.02
N LYS A 76 -7.44 -10.45 1.03
CA LYS A 76 -7.70 -9.02 1.28
C LYS A 76 -6.46 -8.34 1.84
N ILE A 77 -6.10 -7.21 1.24
CA ILE A 77 -5.05 -6.31 1.68
C ILE A 77 -5.63 -4.95 2.01
N TRP A 78 -4.99 -4.23 2.93
CA TRP A 78 -5.21 -2.80 3.11
C TRP A 78 -4.25 -2.01 2.21
N THR A 79 -4.78 -0.99 1.55
CA THR A 79 -4.05 -0.19 0.54
C THR A 79 -4.54 1.25 0.59
N SER A 80 -3.65 2.19 0.25
CA SER A 80 -3.97 3.61 0.18
C SER A 80 -3.72 4.19 -1.19
N THR A 81 -4.55 5.15 -1.58
CA THR A 81 -4.29 6.00 -2.73
C THR A 81 -3.21 7.03 -2.41
N TRP A 82 -2.57 7.57 -3.44
CA TRP A 82 -1.67 8.72 -3.25
C TRP A 82 -2.38 9.97 -2.77
N GLU A 83 -3.60 10.22 -3.25
CA GLU A 83 -4.40 11.35 -2.80
C GLU A 83 -4.68 11.28 -1.31
N GLN A 84 -5.07 10.10 -0.80
CA GLN A 84 -5.33 9.92 0.62
C GLN A 84 -4.05 10.06 1.44
N CYS A 85 -2.92 9.50 0.97
CA CYS A 85 -1.61 9.72 1.59
C CYS A 85 -1.29 11.21 1.73
N GLY A 86 -1.49 11.99 0.67
CA GLY A 86 -1.27 13.43 0.67
C GLY A 86 -2.21 14.18 1.62
N ARG A 87 -3.52 13.89 1.58
CA ARG A 87 -4.54 14.47 2.46
C ARG A 87 -4.25 14.14 3.93
N GLY A 88 -3.93 12.89 4.23
CA GLY A 88 -3.63 12.41 5.57
C GLY A 88 -2.38 13.05 6.14
N LEU A 89 -1.30 13.12 5.36
CA LEU A 89 -0.07 13.82 5.76
C LEU A 89 -0.34 15.31 6.04
N ALA A 90 -1.03 16.00 5.14
CA ALA A 90 -1.36 17.42 5.30
C ALA A 90 -2.24 17.67 6.54
N ALA A 91 -3.29 16.87 6.74
CA ALA A 91 -4.20 16.98 7.87
C ALA A 91 -3.49 16.70 9.20
N LEU A 92 -2.65 15.65 9.25
CA LEU A 92 -1.85 15.31 10.42
C LEU A 92 -0.90 16.45 10.80
N LEU A 93 -0.12 16.96 9.84
CA LEU A 93 0.85 18.03 10.10
C LEU A 93 0.19 19.40 10.37
N SER A 94 -1.09 19.55 10.07
CA SER A 94 -1.89 20.73 10.41
C SER A 94 -2.45 20.68 11.83
N LEU A 95 -2.31 19.56 12.55
CA LEU A 95 -2.75 19.47 13.93
C LEU A 95 -1.91 20.36 14.85
N PRO A 96 -2.52 20.93 15.90
CA PRO A 96 -1.77 21.57 16.98
C PRO A 96 -0.74 20.61 17.58
N VAL A 97 0.42 21.14 18.01
CA VAL A 97 1.46 20.29 18.61
C VAL A 97 0.99 19.69 19.93
N HIS A 98 0.33 20.50 20.77
CA HIS A 98 -0.07 20.14 22.13
C HIS A 98 -1.60 20.07 22.29
N LYS A 99 -2.05 19.15 23.14
CA LYS A 99 -3.47 18.85 23.39
C LYS A 99 -4.26 20.01 23.97
N ASP A 100 -3.64 20.88 24.76
CA ASP A 100 -4.27 22.09 25.31
C ASP A 100 -4.70 23.09 24.22
N LYS A 101 -4.16 22.93 23.01
CA LYS A 101 -4.50 23.70 21.82
C LYS A 101 -5.31 22.90 20.79
N ALA A 102 -5.75 21.69 21.13
CA ALA A 102 -6.49 20.84 20.21
C ALA A 102 -7.77 21.53 19.73
N GLY A 103 -8.05 21.44 18.43
CA GLY A 103 -9.27 21.96 17.83
C GLY A 103 -10.48 21.08 18.15
N SER A 104 -11.57 21.28 17.39
CA SER A 104 -12.85 20.55 17.57
C SER A 104 -12.75 19.03 17.41
N ASN A 105 -11.70 18.50 16.79
CA ASN A 105 -11.44 17.06 16.66
C ASN A 105 -10.70 16.46 17.88
N GLY A 106 -10.24 17.28 18.83
CA GLY A 106 -9.51 16.83 20.01
C GLY A 106 -8.14 16.21 19.71
N LEU A 107 -7.63 16.40 18.49
CA LEU A 107 -6.37 15.82 18.05
C LEU A 107 -5.20 16.81 18.17
N ALA A 108 -4.03 16.27 18.53
CA ALA A 108 -2.76 16.97 18.57
C ALA A 108 -1.62 16.05 18.15
N LEU A 109 -0.55 16.60 17.54
CA LEU A 109 0.59 15.83 17.06
C LEU A 109 1.26 15.00 18.15
N GLU A 110 1.32 15.50 19.39
CA GLU A 110 1.93 14.77 20.50
C GLU A 110 1.25 13.43 20.83
N GLN A 111 0.00 13.21 20.39
CA GLN A 111 -0.68 11.92 20.52
C GLN A 111 -0.08 10.82 19.64
N PHE A 112 0.61 11.20 18.57
CA PHE A 112 1.22 10.27 17.61
C PHE A 112 2.73 10.17 17.79
N LYS A 113 3.27 10.83 18.81
CA LYS A 113 4.71 10.86 19.10
C LYS A 113 5.24 9.45 19.35
N ASN A 114 6.30 9.09 18.64
CA ASN A 114 6.97 7.79 18.72
C ASN A 114 6.02 6.64 18.41
N ASP A 115 5.15 6.84 17.43
CA ASP A 115 4.21 5.82 16.98
C ASP A 115 4.07 5.80 15.46
N GLN A 116 3.32 4.82 14.99
CA GLN A 116 2.83 4.78 13.62
C GLN A 116 1.35 5.18 13.58
N ILE A 117 0.95 5.77 12.46
CA ILE A 117 -0.44 5.87 12.04
C ILE A 117 -0.67 4.87 10.90
N ILE A 118 -1.87 4.30 10.88
CA ILE A 118 -2.36 3.57 9.73
C ILE A 118 -3.16 4.54 8.88
N LEU A 119 -2.83 4.57 7.59
CA LEU A 119 -3.65 5.19 6.58
C LEU A 119 -4.15 4.09 5.62
N GLU A 120 -5.45 4.04 5.39
CA GLU A 120 -6.13 3.04 4.56
C GLU A 120 -7.22 3.73 3.71
N SER A 121 -7.16 3.52 2.40
CA SER A 121 -8.24 3.89 1.49
C SER A 121 -9.22 2.73 1.33
N PHE A 122 -8.69 1.52 1.12
CA PHE A 122 -9.48 0.34 0.77
C PHE A 122 -8.95 -0.92 1.44
N ARG A 123 -9.87 -1.86 1.68
CA ARG A 123 -9.57 -3.24 2.05
C ARG A 123 -10.10 -4.20 0.97
N VAL A 124 -9.23 -4.54 0.02
CA VAL A 124 -9.59 -5.20 -1.25
C VAL A 124 -8.63 -6.34 -1.59
N ASN A 125 -9.01 -7.22 -2.50
CA ASN A 125 -8.18 -8.27 -3.08
C ASN A 125 -8.10 -8.10 -4.62
N GLN A 126 -7.35 -8.96 -5.31
CA GLN A 126 -7.19 -8.83 -6.76
C GLN A 126 -8.52 -9.03 -7.50
N ARG A 127 -9.42 -9.88 -6.99
CA ARG A 127 -10.76 -10.02 -7.59
C ARG A 127 -11.57 -8.74 -7.54
N ASP A 128 -11.59 -8.04 -6.40
CA ASP A 128 -12.30 -6.75 -6.30
C ASP A 128 -11.69 -5.69 -7.24
N MET A 129 -10.36 -5.71 -7.40
CA MET A 129 -9.64 -4.81 -8.30
C MET A 129 -10.02 -5.07 -9.76
N LEU A 130 -10.10 -6.35 -10.17
CA LEU A 130 -10.53 -6.71 -11.52
C LEU A 130 -12.02 -6.36 -11.75
N ASP A 131 -12.88 -6.55 -10.75
CA ASP A 131 -14.28 -6.12 -10.83
C ASP A 131 -14.42 -4.60 -10.97
N SER A 132 -13.52 -3.84 -10.34
CA SER A 132 -13.44 -2.39 -10.51
C SER A 132 -13.00 -2.02 -11.92
N LEU A 133 -11.96 -2.69 -12.45
CA LEU A 133 -11.52 -2.51 -13.84
C LEU A 133 -12.65 -2.80 -14.83
N HIS A 134 -13.44 -3.84 -14.59
CA HIS A 134 -14.63 -4.15 -15.40
C HIS A 134 -15.64 -3.01 -15.42
N ARG A 135 -15.97 -2.44 -14.26
CA ARG A 135 -16.90 -1.29 -14.18
C ARG A 135 -16.34 -0.06 -14.89
N VAL A 136 -15.05 0.22 -14.73
CA VAL A 136 -14.38 1.40 -15.31
C VAL A 136 -14.22 1.28 -16.82
N LEU A 137 -13.85 0.10 -17.32
CA LEU A 137 -13.54 -0.15 -18.74
C LEU A 137 -14.74 -0.67 -19.54
N GLY A 138 -15.84 -1.03 -18.86
CA GLY A 138 -16.99 -1.68 -19.50
C GLY A 138 -16.67 -3.08 -20.03
N THR A 139 -15.74 -3.80 -19.37
CA THR A 139 -15.33 -5.16 -19.75
C THR A 139 -15.87 -6.20 -18.78
N THR A 140 -15.66 -7.48 -19.10
CA THR A 140 -16.01 -8.65 -18.28
C THR A 140 -14.85 -9.62 -18.22
N ASP A 141 -14.97 -10.70 -17.42
CA ASP A 141 -13.91 -11.73 -17.34
C ASP A 141 -13.60 -12.33 -18.74
N ALA A 142 -14.57 -12.37 -19.66
CA ALA A 142 -14.38 -12.88 -21.01
C ALA A 142 -13.44 -12.01 -21.88
N ASP A 143 -13.22 -10.76 -21.48
CA ASP A 143 -12.32 -9.83 -22.15
C ASP A 143 -10.88 -9.88 -21.61
N TRP A 144 -10.63 -10.70 -20.57
CA TRP A 144 -9.36 -10.76 -19.84
C TRP A 144 -8.73 -12.16 -19.88
N ASP A 145 -7.40 -12.22 -19.99
CA ASP A 145 -6.62 -13.43 -19.73
C ASP A 145 -6.36 -13.53 -18.22
N ILE A 146 -7.19 -14.32 -17.55
CA ILE A 146 -7.16 -14.50 -16.09
C ILE A 146 -6.43 -15.80 -15.76
N ARG A 147 -5.34 -15.68 -15.00
CA ARG A 147 -4.52 -16.81 -14.54
C ARG A 147 -4.26 -16.71 -13.05
N SER A 148 -3.79 -17.82 -12.48
CA SER A 148 -3.36 -17.90 -11.09
C SER A 148 -1.96 -18.48 -11.01
N GLU A 149 -1.18 -17.99 -10.05
CA GLU A 149 0.16 -18.46 -9.75
C GLU A 149 0.35 -18.61 -8.23
N PRO A 150 0.93 -19.72 -7.75
CA PRO A 150 1.22 -19.87 -6.33
C PRO A 150 2.14 -18.75 -5.81
N ARG A 151 1.81 -18.18 -4.64
CA ARG A 151 2.65 -17.16 -3.97
C ARG A 151 4.11 -17.59 -3.85
N GLN A 152 4.33 -18.87 -3.52
CA GLN A 152 5.68 -19.42 -3.37
C GLN A 152 6.51 -19.30 -4.65
N LYS A 153 5.88 -19.56 -5.81
CA LYS A 153 6.53 -19.40 -7.11
C LYS A 153 6.90 -17.93 -7.37
N ARG A 154 6.04 -16.98 -7.00
CA ARG A 154 6.34 -15.54 -7.13
C ARG A 154 7.53 -15.11 -6.30
N LEU A 155 7.67 -15.64 -5.07
CA LEU A 155 8.81 -15.38 -4.20
C LEU A 155 10.12 -15.93 -4.78
N GLU A 156 10.09 -17.17 -5.28
CA GLU A 156 11.25 -17.85 -5.87
C GLU A 156 11.70 -17.20 -7.17
N ASP A 157 10.75 -16.92 -8.08
CA ASP A 157 11.03 -16.23 -9.34
C ASP A 157 11.58 -14.83 -9.07
N GLY A 158 10.92 -14.05 -8.21
CA GLY A 158 11.40 -12.72 -7.85
C GLY A 158 12.80 -12.75 -7.23
N GLN A 159 13.15 -13.79 -6.47
CA GLN A 159 14.50 -13.93 -5.90
C GLN A 159 15.54 -14.14 -6.99
N ARG A 160 15.25 -15.09 -7.89
CA ARG A 160 16.12 -15.46 -8.99
C ARG A 160 16.32 -14.28 -9.94
N ASP A 161 15.24 -13.62 -10.32
CA ASP A 161 15.27 -12.57 -11.34
C ASP A 161 15.92 -11.29 -10.80
N MET A 162 15.73 -10.98 -9.50
CA MET A 162 16.46 -9.91 -8.81
C MET A 162 17.97 -10.18 -8.76
N MET A 163 18.40 -11.43 -8.54
CA MET A 163 19.82 -11.79 -8.60
C MET A 163 20.42 -11.61 -10.02
N ASN A 164 19.58 -11.62 -11.05
CA ASN A 164 19.98 -11.39 -12.43
C ASN A 164 19.89 -9.90 -12.86
N GLY A 165 19.58 -8.99 -11.93
CA GLY A 165 19.56 -7.54 -12.17
C GLY A 165 18.21 -6.97 -12.62
N ASP A 166 17.14 -7.76 -12.58
CA ASP A 166 15.79 -7.24 -12.83
C ASP A 166 15.28 -6.45 -11.62
N VAL A 167 15.12 -5.14 -11.81
CA VAL A 167 14.69 -4.22 -10.75
C VAL A 167 13.20 -4.40 -10.42
N ALA A 168 12.37 -4.83 -11.37
CA ALA A 168 10.94 -5.09 -11.15
C ALA A 168 10.71 -6.38 -10.35
N ALA A 169 11.67 -7.32 -10.38
CA ALA A 169 11.60 -8.54 -9.58
C ALA A 169 11.57 -8.27 -8.06
N PHE A 170 12.10 -7.12 -7.60
CA PHE A 170 11.91 -6.66 -6.22
C PHE A 170 10.44 -6.44 -5.89
N ALA A 171 9.66 -5.83 -6.79
CA ALA A 171 8.22 -5.66 -6.61
C ALA A 171 7.52 -7.02 -6.55
N LYS A 172 7.85 -7.95 -7.47
CA LYS A 172 7.28 -9.31 -7.45
C LYS A 172 7.45 -10.00 -6.10
N GLN A 173 8.63 -9.89 -5.49
CA GLN A 173 8.85 -10.41 -4.14
C GLN A 173 8.10 -9.64 -3.06
N LEU A 174 8.18 -8.31 -3.05
CA LEU A 174 7.56 -7.47 -2.03
C LEU A 174 6.05 -7.71 -1.96
N TYR A 175 5.38 -7.74 -3.11
CA TYR A 175 3.93 -7.94 -3.20
C TYR A 175 3.55 -9.34 -2.76
N ALA A 176 4.30 -10.37 -3.18
CA ALA A 176 4.07 -11.74 -2.73
C ALA A 176 4.25 -11.90 -1.21
N LYS A 177 5.23 -11.22 -0.59
CA LYS A 177 5.43 -11.22 0.87
C LYS A 177 4.28 -10.54 1.62
N LEU A 178 3.78 -9.42 1.09
CA LEU A 178 2.77 -8.62 1.79
C LEU A 178 1.34 -9.09 1.53
N MET A 179 1.03 -9.65 0.36
CA MET A 179 -0.31 -10.15 0.03
C MET A 179 -0.60 -11.53 0.67
N ARG A 180 -0.62 -11.57 2.00
CA ARG A 180 -0.97 -12.73 2.82
C ARG A 180 -1.62 -12.31 4.14
N PRO A 181 -2.55 -13.09 4.70
CA PRO A 181 -3.37 -12.67 5.85
C PRO A 181 -2.56 -12.08 7.01
N GLU A 182 -1.49 -12.76 7.43
CA GLU A 182 -0.66 -12.38 8.58
C GLU A 182 0.06 -11.04 8.41
N ALA A 183 0.31 -10.61 7.17
CA ALA A 183 0.92 -9.31 6.88
C ALA A 183 -0.11 -8.16 6.83
N GLN A 184 -1.40 -8.50 6.79
CA GLN A 184 -2.52 -7.56 6.62
C GLN A 184 -3.33 -7.34 7.91
N GLU A 185 -2.89 -7.97 9.00
CA GLU A 185 -3.42 -7.76 10.35
C GLU A 185 -3.05 -6.35 10.85
N LEU A 186 -4.07 -5.65 11.36
CA LEU A 186 -3.97 -4.32 11.94
C LEU A 186 -4.55 -4.35 13.36
N GLU A 187 -3.78 -3.88 14.33
CA GLU A 187 -4.22 -3.75 15.73
C GLU A 187 -5.09 -2.51 15.96
N VAL A 188 -5.02 -1.54 15.03
CA VAL A 188 -5.75 -0.27 15.08
C VAL A 188 -6.36 0.03 13.72
N GLU A 189 -7.52 0.67 13.72
CA GLU A 189 -8.14 1.20 12.50
C GLU A 189 -7.34 2.37 11.91
N GLY A 190 -7.56 2.64 10.62
CA GLY A 190 -7.05 3.82 9.93
C GLY A 190 -7.49 5.14 10.59
N ILE A 191 -6.67 6.17 10.43
CA ILE A 191 -6.86 7.47 11.08
C ILE A 191 -7.74 8.44 10.25
N GLU A 192 -8.14 8.06 9.03
CA GLU A 192 -8.80 8.91 8.04
C GLU A 192 -10.02 9.61 8.62
N LYS A 193 -10.89 8.84 9.29
CA LYS A 193 -12.12 9.37 9.91
C LYS A 193 -11.81 10.37 11.02
N LYS A 194 -10.77 10.13 11.82
CA LYS A 194 -10.36 11.03 12.92
C LYS A 194 -9.76 12.33 12.36
N LEU A 195 -9.06 12.26 11.24
CA LEU A 195 -8.54 13.42 10.51
C LEU A 195 -9.61 14.11 9.64
N GLY A 196 -10.83 13.57 9.55
CA GLY A 196 -11.90 14.13 8.73
C GLY A 196 -11.66 14.00 7.23
N LEU A 197 -10.88 13.01 6.80
CA LEU A 197 -10.60 12.78 5.38
C LEU A 197 -11.86 12.22 4.68
N PRO A 198 -12.06 12.55 3.39
CA PRO A 198 -13.17 11.98 2.62
C PRO A 198 -13.01 10.46 2.47
N LYS A 199 -14.15 9.77 2.37
CA LYS A 199 -14.19 8.38 1.92
C LYS A 199 -14.00 8.37 0.39
N GLU A 200 -13.11 7.51 -0.08
CA GLU A 200 -12.81 7.39 -1.50
C GLU A 200 -13.67 6.33 -2.20
N SER A 201 -13.80 6.46 -3.51
CA SER A 201 -14.39 5.45 -4.39
C SER A 201 -13.30 4.58 -5.02
N LEU A 202 -13.46 3.26 -4.93
CA LEU A 202 -12.54 2.32 -5.56
C LEU A 202 -12.51 2.55 -7.09
N ASP A 203 -13.67 2.71 -7.71
CA ASP A 203 -13.80 2.89 -9.16
C ASP A 203 -13.13 4.18 -9.65
N GLU A 204 -13.17 5.27 -8.86
CA GLU A 204 -12.47 6.52 -9.19
C GLU A 204 -10.94 6.34 -9.11
N ALA A 205 -10.45 5.63 -8.08
CA ALA A 205 -9.04 5.31 -7.96
C ALA A 205 -8.57 4.35 -9.06
N THR A 206 -9.40 3.36 -9.42
CA THR A 206 -9.12 2.45 -10.54
C THR A 206 -9.08 3.21 -11.86
N LYS A 207 -9.98 4.17 -12.07
CA LYS A 207 -9.95 5.02 -13.26
C LYS A 207 -8.63 5.80 -13.37
N ARG A 208 -8.12 6.38 -12.27
CA ARG A 208 -6.80 7.01 -12.28
C ARG A 208 -5.69 6.03 -12.64
N ALA A 209 -5.73 4.81 -12.12
CA ALA A 209 -4.76 3.77 -12.45
C ALA A 209 -4.82 3.35 -13.94
N VAL A 210 -6.02 3.27 -14.52
CA VAL A 210 -6.21 3.05 -15.97
C VAL A 210 -5.61 4.20 -16.77
N ASP A 211 -5.95 5.45 -16.41
CA ASP A 211 -5.44 6.64 -17.11
C ASP A 211 -3.90 6.71 -17.03
N MET A 212 -3.30 6.29 -15.89
CA MET A 212 -1.85 6.13 -15.74
C MET A 212 -1.29 5.02 -16.64
N ALA A 213 -1.90 3.83 -16.60
CA ALA A 213 -1.44 2.69 -17.37
C ALA A 213 -1.51 2.99 -18.87
N GLU A 214 -2.62 3.53 -19.39
CA GLU A 214 -2.79 3.83 -20.82
C GLU A 214 -1.92 5.00 -21.31
N GLY A 215 -1.48 5.88 -20.41
CA GLY A 215 -0.55 6.96 -20.71
C GLY A 215 0.92 6.53 -20.83
N ASP A 216 1.80 7.54 -20.79
CA ASP A 216 3.26 7.40 -20.83
C ASP A 216 3.89 7.19 -19.43
N TRP A 217 3.06 7.00 -18.40
CA TRP A 217 3.56 6.83 -17.04
C TRP A 217 4.26 5.49 -16.86
N THR A 218 5.42 5.49 -16.19
CA THR A 218 6.12 4.27 -15.78
C THR A 218 6.54 4.37 -14.31
N PRO A 219 6.66 3.23 -13.60
CA PRO A 219 7.18 3.22 -12.22
C PRO A 219 8.68 3.60 -12.12
N PHE A 220 9.40 3.77 -13.23
CA PHE A 220 10.85 3.99 -13.21
C PHE A 220 11.30 5.32 -13.85
N GLY A 221 10.35 6.18 -14.25
CA GLY A 221 10.62 7.45 -14.92
C GLY A 221 10.30 7.41 -16.41
#